data_AF-A0A9E8SDC7-F1
#
_entry.id   AF-A0A9E8SDC7-F1
#
_cell.length_a   1.000
_cell.length_b   1.000
_cell.length_c   1.000
_cell.angle_alpha   90.00
_cell.angle_beta   90.00
_cell.angle_gamma   90.00
#
_symmetry.space_group_name_H-M   'P 1'
#
loop_
_entity.id
_entity.type
_entity.pdbx_description
1 polymer ?
#
loop_
_entity_poly.entity_id
_entity_poly.type
_entity_poly.pdbx_seq_one_letter_code
_entity_poly.pdbx_strand_id
1 'polypeptide(L)'
;MNNVYIDGQTFYPSSIKRAGYLSMLSKDNRLDTHFILRDKYRAGTTSTSGKQKSMDEFYENIFNNAYTFCSRGVGNFSVRFYETLAMGRIPVLLNTDCKLPLDSEIDWKNHCVIIKEAEVKTMPEKIVAFHERLSNEAFENLQLNNRKLWETKLMRHAYFIAIHEVFMTKLGVHE
;
A
#
# COMPACT_ATOMS: atom_id res chain seq x y z
N MET A 1 -29.20 -26.70 -5.38
CA MET A 1 -28.92 -25.34 -4.88
C MET A 1 -27.61 -24.89 -5.50
N ASN A 2 -27.63 -23.85 -6.35
CA ASN A 2 -26.40 -23.24 -6.87
C ASN A 2 -25.72 -22.50 -5.70
N ASN A 3 -24.55 -22.96 -5.28
CA ASN A 3 -23.74 -22.22 -4.33
C ASN A 3 -23.24 -20.94 -5.03
N VAL A 4 -23.85 -19.80 -4.70
CA VAL A 4 -23.36 -18.48 -5.11
C VAL A 4 -22.22 -18.14 -4.16
N TYR A 5 -20.98 -18.27 -4.65
CA TYR A 5 -19.80 -17.87 -3.91
C TYR A 5 -19.68 -16.33 -3.98
N ILE A 6 -20.23 -15.64 -2.98
CA ILE A 6 -20.25 -14.16 -2.92
C ILE A 6 -18.83 -13.57 -2.85
N ASP A 7 -17.85 -14.32 -2.34
CA ASP A 7 -16.43 -13.91 -2.23
C ASP A 7 -15.49 -14.88 -2.99
N GLY A 8 -16.01 -15.51 -4.05
CA GLY A 8 -15.20 -16.38 -4.90
C GLY A 8 -14.22 -15.55 -5.73
N GLN A 9 -12.92 -15.63 -5.43
CA GLN A 9 -11.89 -14.97 -6.22
C GLN A 9 -11.18 -15.95 -7.14
N THR A 10 -11.02 -15.56 -8.41
CA THR A 10 -10.17 -16.29 -9.34
C THR A 10 -8.71 -16.23 -8.89
N PHE A 11 -7.92 -17.23 -9.28
CA PHE A 11 -6.48 -17.24 -9.01
C PHE A 11 -5.82 -15.94 -9.50
N TYR A 12 -5.12 -15.26 -8.60
CA TYR A 12 -4.41 -14.02 -8.89
C TYR A 12 -2.89 -14.26 -8.80
N PRO A 13 -2.16 -14.32 -9.93
CA PRO A 13 -0.72 -14.56 -9.93
C PRO A 13 0.05 -13.29 -9.51
N SER A 14 0.00 -12.96 -8.22
CA SER A 14 0.46 -11.68 -7.68
C SER A 14 1.90 -11.35 -8.01
N SER A 15 2.80 -12.34 -7.95
CA SER A 15 4.23 -12.15 -8.22
C SER A 15 4.49 -11.80 -9.69
N ILE A 16 3.84 -12.50 -10.62
CA ILE A 16 3.99 -12.29 -12.06
C ILE A 16 3.42 -10.93 -12.44
N LYS A 17 2.18 -10.63 -12.01
CA LYS A 17 1.54 -9.33 -12.24
C LYS A 17 2.39 -8.18 -11.70
N ARG A 18 2.87 -8.31 -10.46
CA ARG A 18 3.74 -7.30 -9.84
C ARG A 18 5.02 -7.08 -10.64
N ALA A 19 5.70 -8.13 -11.07
CA ALA A 19 6.90 -8.00 -11.89
C ALA A 19 6.62 -7.22 -13.18
N GLY A 20 5.48 -7.50 -13.84
CA GLY A 20 5.02 -6.74 -15.01
C GLY A 20 4.79 -5.26 -14.72
N TYR A 21 4.10 -4.93 -13.62
CA TYR A 21 3.84 -3.54 -13.24
C TYR A 21 5.13 -2.78 -12.89
N LEU A 22 6.04 -3.41 -12.15
CA LEU A 22 7.35 -2.80 -11.83
C LEU A 22 8.17 -2.56 -13.10
N SER A 23 8.18 -3.51 -14.04
CA SER A 23 8.86 -3.35 -15.34
C SER A 23 8.26 -2.24 -16.19
N MET A 24 6.94 -2.06 -16.15
CA MET A 24 6.27 -0.94 -16.82
C MET A 24 6.68 0.40 -16.21
N LEU A 25 6.63 0.51 -14.88
CA LEU A 25 7.03 1.73 -14.16
C LEU A 25 8.49 2.09 -14.41
N SER A 26 9.41 1.12 -14.39
CA SER A 26 10.84 1.36 -14.58
C SER A 26 11.24 1.77 -16.00
N LYS A 27 10.32 1.66 -16.98
CA LYS A 27 10.54 2.10 -18.36
C LYS A 27 10.10 3.54 -18.59
N ASP A 28 9.34 4.11 -17.67
CA ASP A 28 8.89 5.50 -17.77
C ASP A 28 9.97 6.43 -17.25
N ASN A 29 10.52 7.27 -18.13
CA ASN A 29 11.64 8.16 -17.81
C ASN A 29 11.27 9.33 -16.88
N ARG A 30 9.97 9.54 -16.60
CA ARG A 30 9.51 10.54 -15.63
C ARG A 30 9.59 10.02 -14.19
N LEU A 31 9.80 8.71 -14.00
CA LEU A 31 9.85 8.06 -12.70
C LEU A 31 11.28 7.62 -12.39
N ASP A 32 11.84 8.14 -11.30
CA ASP A 32 13.09 7.59 -10.75
C ASP A 32 12.77 6.35 -9.90
N THR A 33 13.04 5.16 -10.44
CA THR A 33 12.66 3.89 -9.82
C THR A 33 13.86 3.14 -9.23
N HIS A 34 13.79 2.82 -7.95
CA HIS A 34 14.81 2.04 -7.23
C HIS A 34 14.28 0.68 -6.78
N PHE A 35 13.77 -0.15 -7.71
CA PHE A 35 13.17 -1.43 -7.36
C PHE A 35 14.21 -2.52 -7.07
N ILE A 36 14.09 -3.18 -5.91
CA ILE A 36 14.86 -4.39 -5.58
C ILE A 36 14.09 -5.63 -6.08
N LEU A 37 14.54 -6.18 -7.21
CA LEU A 37 13.95 -7.37 -7.83
C LEU A 37 14.66 -8.66 -7.35
N ARG A 38 13.89 -9.72 -7.10
CA ARG A 38 14.40 -11.02 -6.65
C ARG A 38 13.62 -12.15 -7.30
N ASP A 39 14.31 -13.23 -7.68
CA ASP A 39 13.67 -14.40 -8.31
C ASP A 39 12.85 -15.25 -7.32
N LYS A 40 13.21 -15.17 -6.04
CA LYS A 40 12.55 -15.89 -4.95
C LYS A 40 12.20 -14.95 -3.81
N TYR A 41 11.16 -15.30 -3.07
CA TYR A 41 10.80 -14.60 -1.83
C TYR A 41 12.00 -14.55 -0.88
N ARG A 42 12.37 -13.34 -0.44
CA ARG A 42 13.58 -13.07 0.36
C ARG A 42 14.87 -13.68 -0.26
N ALA A 43 14.99 -13.65 -1.58
CA ALA A 43 16.10 -14.26 -2.33
C ALA A 43 16.27 -15.78 -2.05
N GLY A 44 15.22 -16.45 -1.55
CA GLY A 44 15.27 -17.86 -1.19
C GLY A 44 15.99 -18.15 0.13
N THR A 45 16.33 -17.13 0.92
CA THR A 45 17.03 -17.34 2.19
C THR A 45 16.13 -17.91 3.27
N THR A 46 16.62 -18.93 3.97
CA THR A 46 15.95 -19.54 5.13
C THR A 46 16.65 -19.22 6.44
N SER A 47 17.90 -18.72 6.39
CA SER A 47 18.70 -18.39 7.57
C SER A 47 18.17 -17.13 8.28
N THR A 48 18.39 -17.07 9.59
CA THR A 48 17.98 -15.90 10.40
C THR A 48 18.67 -14.62 9.92
N SER A 49 19.99 -14.67 9.68
CA SER A 49 20.76 -13.52 9.19
C SER A 49 20.31 -13.05 7.81
N GLY A 50 20.02 -13.98 6.89
CA GLY A 50 19.51 -13.64 5.56
C GLY A 50 18.11 -13.02 5.62
N LYS A 51 17.24 -13.53 6.51
CA LYS A 51 15.92 -12.93 6.75
C LYS A 51 16.06 -11.50 7.27
N GLN A 52 16.95 -11.27 8.25
CA GLN A 52 17.22 -9.94 8.78
C GLN A 52 17.71 -8.98 7.68
N LYS A 53 18.75 -9.37 6.94
CA LYS A 53 19.27 -8.57 5.82
C LYS A 53 18.20 -8.20 4.79
N SER A 54 17.37 -9.16 4.39
CA SER A 54 16.29 -8.90 3.42
C SER A 54 15.22 -7.93 3.95
N MET A 55 15.04 -7.88 5.28
CA MET A 55 14.12 -6.97 5.94
C MET A 55 14.72 -5.56 6.03
N ASP A 56 16.00 -5.45 6.37
CA ASP A 56 16.72 -4.18 6.40
C ASP A 56 16.72 -3.54 5.00
N GLU A 57 17.10 -4.29 3.96
CA GLU A 57 17.04 -3.86 2.56
C GLU A 57 15.63 -3.40 2.15
N PHE A 58 14.58 -4.03 2.69
CA PHE A 58 13.20 -3.67 2.39
C PHE A 58 12.81 -2.34 3.04
N TYR A 59 13.12 -2.14 4.33
CA TYR A 59 12.79 -0.90 5.02
C TYR A 59 13.68 0.28 4.58
N GLU A 60 14.96 0.04 4.31
CA GLU A 60 15.84 1.05 3.73
C GLU A 60 15.35 1.49 2.35
N ASN A 61 14.86 0.55 1.52
CA ASN A 61 14.28 0.89 0.22
C ASN A 61 13.04 1.76 0.36
N ILE A 62 12.14 1.45 1.29
CA ILE A 62 11.00 2.34 1.58
C ILE A 62 11.51 3.68 2.10
N PHE A 63 12.44 3.69 3.05
CA PHE A 63 12.93 4.92 3.67
C PHE A 63 13.56 5.87 2.64
N ASN A 64 14.37 5.36 1.73
CA ASN A 64 15.09 6.17 0.74
C ASN A 64 14.23 6.57 -0.47
N ASN A 65 12.96 6.15 -0.55
CA ASN A 65 12.06 6.47 -1.64
C ASN A 65 10.80 7.16 -1.13
N ALA A 66 10.36 8.21 -1.82
CA ALA A 66 9.13 8.92 -1.45
C ALA A 66 7.87 8.07 -1.68
N TYR A 67 7.88 7.26 -2.73
CA TYR A 67 6.75 6.47 -3.18
C TYR A 67 7.06 4.98 -3.15
N THR A 68 6.08 4.17 -2.76
CA THR A 68 6.22 2.71 -2.72
C THR A 68 5.06 2.02 -3.43
N PHE A 69 5.37 1.21 -4.45
CA PHE A 69 4.35 0.45 -5.19
C PHE A 69 3.76 -0.70 -4.36
N CYS A 70 2.47 -0.59 -4.06
CA CYS A 70 1.68 -1.47 -3.21
C CYS A 70 0.63 -2.20 -4.04
N SER A 71 0.76 -3.52 -4.14
CA SER A 71 -0.22 -4.40 -4.80
C SER A 71 -0.60 -5.52 -3.85
N ARG A 72 -1.76 -6.13 -4.08
CA ARG A 72 -2.17 -7.31 -3.31
C ARG A 72 -1.19 -8.48 -3.45
N GLY A 73 -1.17 -9.32 -2.43
CA GLY A 73 -0.56 -10.65 -2.46
C GLY A 73 -1.63 -11.72 -2.67
N VAL A 74 -1.55 -12.79 -1.86
CA VAL A 74 -2.58 -13.84 -1.81
C VAL A 74 -3.92 -13.26 -1.34
N GLY A 75 -3.93 -12.55 -0.21
CA GLY A 75 -5.11 -11.79 0.24
C GLY A 75 -5.33 -10.53 -0.59
N ASN A 76 -6.58 -10.04 -0.65
CA ASN A 76 -6.94 -8.81 -1.37
C ASN A 76 -6.56 -7.54 -0.60
N PHE A 77 -5.34 -7.47 -0.11
CA PHE A 77 -4.75 -6.33 0.59
C PHE A 77 -3.23 -6.35 0.42
N SER A 78 -2.57 -5.22 0.73
CA SER A 78 -1.12 -5.10 0.65
C SER A 78 -0.55 -4.78 2.04
N VAL A 79 0.27 -5.67 2.60
CA VAL A 79 1.00 -5.38 3.85
C VAL A 79 1.94 -4.18 3.65
N ARG A 80 2.59 -4.12 2.48
CA ARG A 80 3.49 -3.03 2.07
C ARG A 80 2.82 -1.66 2.13
N PHE A 81 1.51 -1.58 1.91
CA PHE A 81 0.76 -0.33 2.02
C PHE A 81 0.87 0.25 3.44
N TYR A 82 0.64 -0.57 4.46
CA TYR A 82 0.72 -0.15 5.86
C TYR A 82 2.15 0.11 6.31
N GLU A 83 3.11 -0.71 5.86
CA GLU A 83 4.54 -0.49 6.14
C GLU A 83 5.05 0.83 5.52
N THR A 84 4.53 1.19 4.34
CA THR A 84 4.84 2.47 3.68
C THR A 84 4.32 3.65 4.51
N LEU A 85 3.07 3.58 4.99
CA LEU A 85 2.50 4.61 5.87
C LEU A 85 3.24 4.70 7.20
N ALA A 86 3.65 3.56 7.78
CA ALA A 86 4.45 3.51 9.01
C ALA A 86 5.76 4.28 8.88
N MET A 87 6.35 4.30 7.67
CA MET A 87 7.57 5.03 7.36
C MET A 87 7.30 6.49 6.92
N GLY A 88 6.05 6.95 6.96
CA GLY A 88 5.65 8.27 6.47
C GLY A 88 5.77 8.44 4.96
N ARG A 89 5.90 7.35 4.20
CA ARG A 89 6.04 7.39 2.74
C ARG A 89 4.68 7.31 2.06
N ILE A 90 4.65 7.53 0.75
CA ILE A 90 3.41 7.64 -0.03
C ILE A 90 3.13 6.32 -0.75
N PRO A 91 2.07 5.58 -0.40
CA PRO A 91 1.72 4.37 -1.12
C PRO A 91 1.24 4.69 -2.54
N VAL A 92 1.68 3.88 -3.51
CA VAL A 92 1.06 3.77 -4.83
C VAL A 92 0.27 2.47 -4.85
N LEU A 93 -1.00 2.54 -4.50
CA LEU A 93 -1.89 1.39 -4.33
C LEU A 93 -2.54 0.99 -5.65
N LEU A 94 -2.23 -0.22 -6.12
CA LEU A 94 -3.02 -0.90 -7.12
C LEU A 94 -4.23 -1.55 -6.44
N ASN A 95 -5.41 -0.94 -6.63
CA ASN A 95 -6.67 -1.40 -6.08
C ASN A 95 -7.31 -2.45 -7.01
N THR A 96 -7.31 -3.69 -6.54
CA THR A 96 -7.96 -4.87 -7.14
C THR A 96 -9.24 -5.23 -6.38
N ASP A 97 -10.06 -4.22 -6.07
CA ASP A 97 -11.24 -4.30 -5.20
C ASP A 97 -10.91 -4.55 -3.71
N CYS A 98 -9.80 -4.00 -3.22
CA CYS A 98 -9.46 -4.07 -1.80
C CYS A 98 -10.32 -3.10 -0.97
N LYS A 99 -10.69 -3.51 0.24
CA LYS A 99 -11.27 -2.61 1.24
C LYS A 99 -10.18 -2.02 2.11
N LEU A 100 -10.09 -0.70 2.12
CA LEU A 100 -9.19 0.02 3.02
C LEU A 100 -9.86 0.19 4.39
N PRO A 101 -9.09 0.14 5.49
CA PRO A 101 -9.64 0.25 6.83
C PRO A 101 -10.17 1.66 7.08
N LEU A 102 -11.22 1.76 7.90
CA LEU A 102 -11.79 3.03 8.36
C LEU A 102 -12.08 3.99 7.18
N ASP A 103 -12.56 3.47 6.05
CA ASP A 103 -12.84 4.23 4.82
C ASP A 103 -13.94 5.29 4.98
N SER A 104 -14.78 5.15 6.02
CA SER A 104 -15.73 6.19 6.44
C SER A 104 -15.07 7.39 7.14
N GLU A 105 -13.88 7.21 7.72
CA GLU A 105 -13.16 8.25 8.49
C GLU A 105 -11.95 8.80 7.74
N ILE A 106 -11.28 7.96 6.95
CA ILE A 106 -10.03 8.28 6.26
C ILE A 106 -10.30 8.55 4.79
N ASP A 107 -10.10 9.79 4.35
CA ASP A 107 -10.05 10.10 2.92
C ASP A 107 -8.70 9.67 2.32
N TRP A 108 -8.66 8.42 1.87
CA TRP A 108 -7.45 7.79 1.35
C TRP A 108 -6.85 8.50 0.12
N LYS A 109 -7.62 9.30 -0.61
CA LYS A 109 -7.11 10.08 -1.76
C LYS A 109 -6.09 11.14 -1.34
N ASN A 110 -6.12 11.54 -0.07
CA ASN A 110 -5.18 12.50 0.52
C ASN A 110 -3.92 11.83 1.08
N HIS A 111 -3.81 10.50 1.03
CA HIS A 111 -2.70 9.76 1.64
C HIS A 111 -1.91 8.92 0.63
N CYS A 112 -2.53 8.51 -0.47
CA CYS A 112 -1.92 7.60 -1.44
C CYS A 112 -2.40 7.85 -2.87
N VAL A 113 -1.61 7.34 -3.83
CA VAL A 113 -2.03 7.25 -5.23
C VAL A 113 -2.85 5.96 -5.38
N ILE A 114 -4.14 6.08 -5.67
CA ILE A 114 -5.01 4.92 -5.89
C ILE A 114 -5.22 4.72 -7.39
N ILE A 115 -4.80 3.54 -7.89
CA ILE A 115 -4.95 3.15 -9.29
C ILE A 115 -5.86 1.92 -9.33
N LYS A 116 -6.97 1.99 -10.07
CA LYS A 116 -7.81 0.81 -10.28
C LYS A 116 -7.12 -0.16 -11.22
N GLU A 117 -7.35 -1.46 -11.08
CA GLU A 117 -6.74 -2.47 -11.95
C GLU A 117 -7.03 -2.23 -13.46
N ALA A 118 -8.23 -1.75 -13.79
CA ALA A 118 -8.59 -1.39 -15.16
C ALA A 118 -7.76 -0.22 -15.75
N GLU A 119 -7.12 0.59 -14.89
CA GLU A 119 -6.40 1.81 -15.26
C GLU A 119 -4.88 1.62 -15.27
N VAL A 120 -4.38 0.38 -15.12
CA VAL A 120 -2.95 0.06 -15.03
C VAL A 120 -2.13 0.65 -16.16
N LYS A 121 -2.68 0.73 -17.38
CA LYS A 121 -1.97 1.31 -18.53
C LYS A 121 -1.63 2.81 -18.35
N THR A 122 -2.42 3.50 -17.54
CA THR A 122 -2.24 4.94 -17.23
C THR A 122 -1.59 5.17 -15.86
N MET A 123 -1.01 4.11 -15.29
CA MET A 123 -0.44 4.14 -13.95
C MET A 123 0.71 5.16 -13.82
N PRO A 124 1.71 5.22 -14.73
CA PRO A 124 2.76 6.22 -14.65
C PRO A 124 2.20 7.65 -14.65
N GLU A 125 1.26 7.95 -15.53
CA GLU A 125 0.63 9.27 -15.66
C GLU A 125 -0.07 9.68 -14.37
N LYS A 126 -0.78 8.75 -13.72
CA LYS A 126 -1.46 9.02 -12.45
C LYS A 126 -0.49 9.30 -11.31
N ILE A 127 0.65 8.63 -11.28
CA ILE A 127 1.70 8.88 -10.28
C ILE A 127 2.30 10.27 -10.49
N VAL A 128 2.68 10.59 -11.73
CA VAL A 128 3.25 11.89 -12.10
C VAL A 128 2.26 13.02 -11.79
N ALA A 129 1.02 12.91 -12.26
CA ALA A 129 0.00 13.93 -12.02
C ALA A 129 -0.36 14.10 -10.52
N PHE A 130 -0.23 13.03 -9.72
CA PHE A 130 -0.37 13.14 -8.27
C PHE A 130 0.77 13.94 -7.64
N HIS A 131 2.00 13.75 -8.09
CA HIS A 131 3.15 14.47 -7.57
C HIS A 131 3.17 15.93 -8.03
N GLU A 132 2.91 16.20 -9.31
CA GLU A 132 2.98 17.53 -9.91
C GLU A 132 1.97 18.53 -9.33
N ARG A 133 0.86 18.06 -8.74
CA ARG A 133 -0.09 18.95 -8.06
C ARG A 133 0.35 19.37 -6.66
N LEU A 134 1.42 18.79 -6.11
CA LEU A 134 1.92 19.08 -4.78
C LEU A 134 3.01 20.15 -4.85
N SER A 135 2.93 21.15 -3.98
CA SER A 135 4.11 21.95 -3.65
C SER A 135 5.07 21.10 -2.79
N ASN A 136 6.33 21.53 -2.68
CA ASN A 136 7.31 20.87 -1.80
C ASN A 136 6.79 20.78 -0.36
N GLU A 137 6.18 21.85 0.15
CA GLU A 137 5.57 21.87 1.48
C GLU A 137 4.40 20.89 1.59
N ALA A 138 3.50 20.85 0.60
CA ALA A 138 2.38 19.91 0.59
C ALA A 138 2.87 18.46 0.53
N PHE A 139 3.96 18.20 -0.18
CA PHE A 139 4.59 16.89 -0.29
C PHE A 139 5.27 16.44 1.02
N GLU A 140 5.93 17.35 1.74
CA GLU A 140 6.47 17.07 3.07
C GLU A 140 5.34 16.84 4.09
N ASN A 141 4.33 17.71 4.10
CA ASN A 141 3.17 17.59 4.97
C ASN A 141 2.40 16.28 4.73
N LEU A 142 2.28 15.84 3.47
CA LEU A 142 1.69 14.53 3.14
C LEU A 142 2.45 13.38 3.83
N GLN A 143 3.78 13.41 3.83
CA GLN A 143 4.59 12.38 4.46
C GLN A 143 4.43 12.38 5.99
N LEU A 144 4.44 13.56 6.61
CA LEU A 144 4.16 13.72 8.05
C LEU A 144 2.76 13.22 8.40
N ASN A 145 1.76 13.56 7.59
CA ASN A 145 0.37 13.12 7.78
C ASN A 145 0.23 11.61 7.63
N ASN A 146 0.93 10.98 6.69
CA ASN A 146 0.93 9.52 6.52
C ASN A 146 1.51 8.82 7.76
N ARG A 147 2.61 9.34 8.30
CA ARG A 147 3.19 8.82 9.54
C ARG A 147 2.23 8.96 10.71
N LYS A 148 1.66 10.16 10.89
CA LYS A 148 0.70 10.45 11.96
C LYS A 148 -0.55 9.58 11.85
N LEU A 149 -1.07 9.37 10.64
CA LEU A 149 -2.20 8.47 10.39
C LEU A 149 -1.87 7.05 10.86
N TRP A 150 -0.68 6.55 10.53
CA TRP A 150 -0.27 5.23 11.00
C TRP A 150 -0.24 5.18 12.54
N GLU A 151 0.41 6.15 13.19
CA GLU A 151 0.58 6.15 14.65
C GLU A 151 -0.75 6.23 15.39
N THR A 152 -1.70 7.02 14.86
CA THR A 152 -2.94 7.36 15.56
C THR A 152 -4.13 6.48 15.22
N LYS A 153 -4.10 5.78 14.07
CA LYS A 153 -5.27 5.00 13.59
C LYS A 153 -4.95 3.59 13.11
N LEU A 154 -3.75 3.32 12.59
CA LEU A 154 -3.44 2.04 11.92
C LEU A 154 -2.45 1.16 12.67
N MET A 155 -1.72 1.73 13.63
CA MET A 155 -0.94 0.95 14.58
C MET A 155 -1.89 0.02 15.34
N ARG A 156 -1.45 -1.23 15.58
CA ARG A 156 -2.30 -2.32 16.07
C ARG A 156 -3.28 -1.90 17.16
N HIS A 157 -2.79 -1.32 18.27
CA HIS A 157 -3.64 -0.96 19.40
C HIS A 157 -4.59 0.20 19.05
N ALA A 158 -4.10 1.23 18.36
CA ALA A 158 -4.92 2.36 17.92
C ALA A 158 -6.03 1.92 16.97
N TYR A 159 -5.73 0.97 16.07
CA TYR A 159 -6.71 0.39 15.17
C TYR A 159 -7.81 -0.39 15.89
N PHE A 160 -7.47 -1.20 16.90
CA PHE A 160 -8.47 -1.91 17.70
C PHE A 160 -9.38 -0.96 18.48
N ILE A 161 -8.84 0.16 18.99
CA ILE A 161 -9.63 1.22 19.63
C ILE A 161 -10.58 1.86 18.62
N ALA A 162 -10.09 2.27 17.45
CA ALA A 162 -10.91 2.90 16.41
C ALA A 162 -12.03 1.96 15.93
N ILE A 163 -11.74 0.67 15.73
CA ILE A 163 -12.75 -0.31 15.33
C ILE A 163 -13.77 -0.55 16.45
N HIS A 164 -13.36 -0.57 17.72
CA HIS A 164 -14.27 -0.63 18.85
C HIS A 164 -15.26 0.56 18.82
N GLU A 165 -14.78 1.79 18.64
CA GLU A 165 -15.62 2.99 18.54
C GLU A 165 -16.63 2.88 17.39
N VAL A 166 -16.21 2.38 16.22
CA VAL A 166 -17.10 2.12 15.08
C VAL A 166 -18.19 1.11 15.43
N PHE A 167 -17.86 0.04 16.16
CA PHE A 167 -18.85 -0.95 16.59
C PHE A 167 -19.83 -0.36 17.61
N MET A 168 -19.34 0.35 18.62
CA MET A 168 -20.19 0.99 19.65
C MET A 168 -21.16 1.98 19.03
N THR A 169 -20.67 2.81 18.11
CA THR A 169 -21.49 3.77 17.35
C THR A 169 -22.59 3.07 16.56
N LYS A 170 -22.29 1.95 15.88
CA LYS A 170 -23.28 1.17 15.13
C LYS A 170 -24.31 0.48 16.02
N LEU A 171 -23.93 0.12 17.24
CA LEU A 171 -24.83 -0.48 18.22
C LEU A 171 -25.70 0.55 18.95
N GLY A 172 -25.48 1.85 18.73
CA GLY A 172 -26.21 2.92 19.42
C GLY A 172 -25.89 3.02 20.91
N VAL A 173 -24.76 2.45 21.33
CA VAL A 173 -24.27 2.54 22.71
C VAL A 173 -23.33 3.75 22.76
N HIS A 174 -23.84 4.84 23.31
CA HIS A 174 -23.04 6.02 23.67
C HIS A 174 -22.72 5.89 25.17
N GLU A 175 -21.44 5.92 25.53
CA GLU A 175 -21.02 6.08 26.93
C GLU A 175 -21.47 7.42 27.50
#